data_AF-X1EA32-F1
#
_entry.id   AF-X1EA32-F1
#
_cell.length_a   1.000
_cell.length_b   1.000
_cell.length_c   1.000
_cell.angle_alpha   90.00
_cell.angle_beta   90.00
_cell.angle_gamma   90.00
#
_symmetry.space_group_name_H-M   'P 1'
#
loop_
_entity.id
_entity.type
_entity.pdbx_description
1 polymer ?
#
loop_
_entity_poly.entity_id
_entity_poly.type
_entity_poly.pdbx_seq_one_letter_code
_entity_poly.pdbx_strand_id
1 'polypeptide(L)' 'MKHRLNMSVHNPETLRRYLHYRKKNDFVVIKYGAEWCGPCKRLAPALEKLAKEHPHVYFVDADIDN' A
#
# COMPACT_ATOMS: atom_id res chain seq x y z
N MET A 1 13.12 -15.11 0.56
CA MET A 1 12.77 -13.89 -0.20
C MET A 1 11.26 -13.69 -0.12
N LYS A 2 10.76 -13.14 0.99
CA LYS A 2 9.32 -12.91 1.15
C LYS A 2 8.91 -11.83 0.17
N HIS A 3 7.99 -12.16 -0.74
CA HIS A 3 7.41 -11.19 -1.65
C HIS A 3 6.90 -10.00 -0.85
N ARG A 4 7.31 -8.79 -1.26
CA ARG A 4 6.93 -7.50 -0.68
C ARG A 4 5.45 -7.19 -0.95
N LEU A 5 4.55 -8.02 -0.45
CA LEU A 5 3.12 -7.78 -0.58
C LEU A 5 2.68 -6.88 0.58
N ASN A 6 2.09 -5.75 0.20
CA ASN A 6 1.37 -4.74 0.99
C ASN A 6 2.07 -4.30 2.29
N MET A 7 2.79 -3.20 2.21
CA MET A 7 3.24 -2.53 3.44
C MET A 7 2.04 -1.82 4.06
N SER A 8 1.55 -2.34 5.18
CA SER A 8 0.53 -1.68 5.99
C SER A 8 1.17 -0.58 6.84
N VAL A 9 0.57 0.60 6.80
CA VAL A 9 0.99 1.79 7.53
C VAL A 9 -0.18 2.28 8.36
N HIS A 10 0.07 2.55 9.64
CA HIS A 10 -0.92 2.93 10.65
C HIS A 10 -0.63 4.29 11.27
N ASN A 11 0.03 5.20 10.52
CA ASN A 11 0.06 6.63 10.84
C ASN A 11 0.63 7.44 9.66
N PRO A 12 0.25 8.73 9.54
CA PRO A 12 0.72 9.61 8.48
C PRO A 12 2.24 9.81 8.45
N GLU A 13 2.92 9.83 9.60
CA GLU A 13 4.37 10.06 9.66
C GLU A 13 5.17 8.92 9.04
N THR A 14 4.74 7.68 9.30
CA THR A 14 5.38 6.48 8.74
C THR A 14 5.18 6.42 7.23
N LEU A 15 4.01 6.82 6.74
CA LEU A 15 3.75 6.92 5.30
C LEU A 15 4.65 7.99 4.68
N ARG A 16 4.74 9.17 5.29
CA ARG A 16 5.58 10.27 4.83
C ARG A 16 7.06 9.86 4.79
N ARG A 17 7.55 9.19 5.84
CA ARG A 17 8.93 8.68 5.89
C ARG A 17 9.17 7.65 4.80
N TYR A 18 8.24 6.73 4.59
CA TYR A 18 8.34 5.75 3.51
C TYR A 18 8.43 6.41 2.14
N LEU A 19 7.59 7.40 1.87
CA LEU A 19 7.58 8.16 0.63
C LEU A 19 8.84 9.02 0.44
N HIS A 20 9.38 9.58 1.53
CA HIS A 20 10.59 10.42 1.49
C HIS A 20 11.82 9.68 0.94
N TYR A 21 11.98 8.40 1.25
CA TYR A 21 13.12 7.59 0.80
C TYR A 21 12.94 6.98 -0.60
N ARG A 22 11.83 7.28 -1.30
CA ARG A 22 11.59 6.79 -2.65
C ARG A 22 12.39 7.56 -3.70
N LYS A 23 12.78 6.87 -4.77
CA LYS A 23 13.47 7.49 -5.90
C LYS A 23 12.46 8.21 -6.79
N LYS A 24 12.95 9.19 -7.56
CA LYS A 24 12.15 10.07 -8.43
C LYS A 24 11.29 9.34 -9.49
N ASN A 25 11.56 8.06 -9.76
CA ASN A 25 10.87 7.25 -10.77
C ASN A 25 10.17 6.01 -10.18
N ASP A 26 9.96 5.97 -8.86
CA ASP A 26 9.22 4.89 -8.23
C ASP A 26 7.71 5.12 -8.38
N PHE A 27 7.00 4.12 -8.91
CA PHE A 27 5.54 4.13 -8.93
C PHE A 27 5.00 3.57 -7.62
N VAL A 28 4.14 4.35 -6.94
CA VAL A 28 3.54 3.95 -5.67
C VAL A 28 2.02 4.05 -5.79
N VAL A 29 1.33 2.98 -5.41
CA VAL A 29 -0.13 2.93 -5.29
C VAL A 29 -0.45 2.83 -3.81
N ILE A 30 -1.26 3.76 -3.31
CA ILE A 30 -1.66 3.80 -1.90
C ILE A 30 -3.17 3.54 -1.84
N LYS A 31 -3.56 2.49 -1.12
CA LYS A 31 -4.95 2.27 -0.71
C LYS A 31 -5.13 2.92 0.66
N TYR A 32 -5.91 3.99 0.73
CA TYR A 32 -6.43 4.48 2.00
C TYR A 32 -7.66 3.65 2.38
N GLY A 33 -7.67 3.03 3.55
CA GLY A 33 -8.77 2.19 4.01
C GLY A 33 -8.80 2.02 5.53
N ALA A 34 -9.68 1.13 5.99
CA ALA A 34 -9.84 0.80 7.40
C ALA A 34 -10.36 -0.63 7.56
N GLU A 35 -10.22 -1.20 8.76
CA GLU A 35 -10.70 -2.55 9.07
C GLU A 35 -12.22 -2.69 9.01
N TRP A 36 -12.98 -1.63 9.26
CA TRP A 36 -14.45 -1.64 9.11
C TRP A 36 -14.90 -1.33 7.68
N CYS A 37 -13.99 -0.96 6.77
CA CYS A 37 -14.34 -0.59 5.40
C CYS A 37 -14.58 -1.81 4.51
N GLY A 38 -15.84 -2.26 4.43
CA GLY A 38 -16.26 -3.36 3.56
C GLY A 38 -15.86 -3.23 2.07
N PRO A 39 -16.05 -2.07 1.41
CA PRO A 39 -15.57 -1.85 0.04
C PRO A 39 -14.05 -1.99 -0.10
N CYS A 40 -13.27 -1.51 0.87
CA CYS A 40 -11.81 -1.62 0.86
C CYS A 40 -11.37 -3.09 0.87
N LYS A 41 -12.04 -3.92 1.67
CA LYS A 41 -11.79 -5.38 1.71
C LYS A 41 -12.10 -6.05 0.39
N ARG A 42 -13.16 -5.63 -0.32
CA ARG A 42 -13.48 -6.15 -1.67
C ARG A 42 -12.46 -5.74 -2.73
N LEU A 43 -11.82 -4.59 -2.59
CA LEU A 43 -10.78 -4.11 -3.51
C LEU A 43 -9.43 -4.80 -3.29
N ALA A 44 -9.13 -5.22 -2.06
CA ALA A 44 -7.82 -5.76 -1.69
C ALA A 44 -7.30 -6.91 -2.60
N PRO A 45 -8.11 -7.93 -2.98
CA PRO A 45 -7.64 -8.99 -3.87
C PRO A 45 -7.21 -8.50 -5.26
N ALA A 46 -7.87 -7.47 -5.79
CA ALA A 46 -7.51 -6.90 -7.08
C ALA A 46 -6.17 -6.15 -7.01
N LEU A 47 -5.92 -5.42 -5.92
CA LEU A 47 -4.64 -4.75 -5.69
C LEU A 47 -3.50 -5.75 -5.45
N GLU A 48 -3.76 -6.85 -4.73
CA GLU A 48 -2.77 -7.92 -4.58
C GLU A 48 -2.41 -8.59 -5.92
N LYS A 49 -3.39 -8.78 -6.80
CA LYS A 49 -3.15 -9.28 -8.16
C LYS A 49 -2.27 -8.31 -8.95
N LEU A 50 -2.61 -7.02 -8.96
CA LEU A 50 -1.81 -5.99 -9.62
C LEU A 50 -0.39 -5.89 -9.05
N ALA A 51 -0.22 -6.04 -7.74
CA ALA A 51 1.10 -6.06 -7.10
C ALA A 51 1.97 -7.24 -7.57
N LYS A 52 1.36 -8.39 -7.86
CA LYS A 52 2.07 -9.55 -8.44
C LYS A 52 2.44 -9.33 -9.91
N GLU A 53 1.55 -8.70 -10.69
CA GLU A 53 1.76 -8.41 -12.12
C GLU A 53 2.77 -7.27 -12.34
N HIS A 54 2.88 -6.34 -11.39
CA HIS A 54 3.73 -5.16 -11.47
C HIS A 54 4.73 -5.08 -10.29
N PRO A 55 5.78 -5.92 -10.26
CA PRO A 55 6.71 -6.02 -9.12
C PRO A 55 7.58 -4.76 -8.88
N HIS A 56 7.60 -3.84 -9.85
CA HIS A 56 8.28 -2.55 -9.76
C HIS A 56 7.38 -1.43 -9.22
N VAL A 57 6.08 -1.69 -9.06
CA VAL A 57 5.12 -0.77 -8.44
C VAL A 57 4.95 -1.15 -6.98
N TYR A 58 4.92 -0.15 -6.12
CA TYR A 58 4.88 -0.33 -4.68
C TYR A 58 3.48 -0.10 -4.17
N PHE A 59 2.87 -1.14 -3.62
CA PHE A 59 1.53 -1.08 -3.06
C PHE A 59 1.60 -0.88 -1.55
N VAL A 60 0.91 0.14 -1.06
CA VAL A 60 0.86 0.53 0.35
C VAL A 60 -0.60 0.52 0.81
N ASP A 61 -0.85 -0.10 1.96
CA ASP A 61 -2.14 0.00 2.64
C ASP A 61 -2.01 1.01 3.77
N ALA A 62 -2.72 2.13 3.68
CA ALA A 62 -2.73 3.18 4.69
C ALA A 62 -4.04 3.10 5.46
N ASP A 63 -3.95 2.64 6.70
CA ASP A 63 -5.05 2.66 7.66
C ASP A 63 -5.34 4.11 8.06
N ILE A 64 -6.59 4.54 7.94
CA ILE A 64 -7.00 5.92 8.22
C ILE A 64 -7.41 6.15 9.67
N ASP A 65 -7.61 5.08 10.46
CA ASP A 65 -8.02 5.18 11.86
C ASP A 65 -6.83 5.35 12.82
N ASN A 66 -5.59 5.18 12.35
CA ASN A 66 -4.36 5.19 13.14
C ASN A 66 -3.30 6.11 12.52
#